data_AF-A0A7W1B8S4-F1
#
_entry.id   AF-A0A7W1B8S4-F1
#
_cell.length_a   1.000
_cell.length_b   1.000
_cell.length_c   1.000
_cell.angle_alpha   90.00
_cell.angle_beta   90.00
_cell.angle_gamma   90.00
#
_symmetry.space_group_name_H-M   'P 1'
#
loop_
_entity.id
_entity.type
_entity.pdbx_description
1 polymer ?
#
loop_
_entity_poly.entity_id
_entity_poly.type
_entity_poly.pdbx_seq_one_letter_code
_entity_poly.pdbx_strand_id
1 'polypeptide(L)'
;MSDKIAKLGIKRDNDMMYYIKSGDVWATPRKKPGQPKGKAAKVAAAGIDMDYSKYLYYLDGDGDVARKERQVGGSKRKKTKAAPAKKAPAKKAAAKAPAKKAPAKKAPAKKAPAKKKKK
;
A
#
# COMPACT_ATOMS: atom_id res chain seq x y z
N MET A 1 29.34 7.26 2.45
CA MET A 1 29.59 5.97 3.11
C MET A 1 28.50 5.69 4.13
N SER A 2 28.34 4.43 4.49
CA SER A 2 27.58 4.03 5.66
C SER A 2 28.52 3.19 6.51
N ASP A 3 28.55 3.46 7.81
CA ASP A 3 29.43 2.76 8.74
C ASP A 3 28.71 1.52 9.26
N LYS A 4 29.31 0.35 9.07
CA LYS A 4 28.84 -0.89 9.68
C LYS A 4 29.18 -0.87 11.16
N ILE A 5 28.18 -1.10 12.01
CA ILE A 5 28.31 -1.03 13.47
C ILE A 5 28.10 -2.37 14.16
N ALA A 6 27.38 -3.30 13.53
CA ALA A 6 27.22 -4.66 14.01
C ALA A 6 27.11 -5.65 12.84
N LYS A 7 27.83 -6.77 12.95
CA LYS A 7 27.80 -7.84 11.94
C LYS A 7 26.85 -8.94 12.42
N LEU A 8 25.73 -9.13 11.73
CA LEU A 8 24.68 -10.08 12.11
C LEU A 8 24.38 -11.12 11.02
N GLY A 9 24.69 -10.83 9.76
CA GLY A 9 24.50 -11.78 8.65
C GLY A 9 23.05 -12.26 8.47
N ILE A 10 22.07 -11.40 8.75
CA ILE A 10 20.64 -11.76 8.71
C ILE A 10 20.19 -11.92 7.25
N LYS A 11 19.67 -13.10 6.88
CA LYS A 11 19.00 -13.28 5.58
C LYS A 11 17.70 -12.46 5.55
N ARG A 12 17.56 -11.62 4.53
CA ARG A 12 16.40 -10.74 4.37
C ARG A 12 15.35 -11.36 3.47
N ASP A 13 14.13 -11.46 3.97
CA ASP A 13 12.95 -11.81 3.20
C ASP A 13 12.30 -10.59 2.57
N ASN A 14 11.91 -10.68 1.30
CA ASN A 14 11.29 -9.57 0.57
C ASN A 14 9.88 -9.23 1.08
N ASP A 15 9.19 -10.23 1.64
CA ASP A 15 7.89 -10.09 2.29
C ASP A 15 7.97 -9.49 3.70
N MET A 16 9.19 -9.26 4.23
CA MET A 16 9.41 -8.69 5.55
C MET A 16 10.01 -7.28 5.49
N MET A 17 9.58 -6.46 6.43
CA MET A 17 10.08 -5.11 6.65
C MET A 17 10.99 -5.15 7.88
N TYR A 18 12.31 -5.04 7.65
CA TYR A 18 13.30 -5.01 8.72
C TYR A 18 13.56 -3.57 9.17
N TYR A 19 13.64 -3.38 10.48
CA TYR A 19 13.99 -2.09 11.09
C TYR A 19 14.70 -2.32 12.42
N ILE A 20 15.48 -1.33 12.84
CA ILE A 20 16.15 -1.36 14.15
C ILE A 20 15.26 -0.60 15.13
N LYS A 21 14.98 -1.20 16.29
CA LYS A 21 14.23 -0.59 17.38
C LYS A 21 14.88 -0.97 18.70
N SER A 22 15.14 0.04 19.55
CA SER A 22 15.77 -0.16 20.87
C SER A 22 17.09 -0.92 20.79
N GLY A 23 17.87 -0.68 19.75
CA GLY A 23 19.16 -1.33 19.55
C GLY A 23 19.09 -2.79 19.07
N ASP A 24 17.91 -3.30 18.74
CA ASP A 24 17.69 -4.65 18.23
C ASP A 24 17.12 -4.64 16.81
N VAL A 25 17.29 -5.75 16.08
CA VAL A 25 16.69 -5.94 14.76
C VAL A 25 15.30 -6.55 14.91
N TRP A 26 14.31 -5.86 14.36
CA TRP A 26 12.92 -6.30 14.31
C TRP A 26 12.47 -6.48 12.86
N ALA A 27 11.56 -7.43 12.66
CA ALA A 27 10.90 -7.66 11.37
C ALA A 27 9.38 -7.65 11.53
N THR A 28 8.71 -7.05 10.56
CA THR A 28 7.25 -7.09 10.43
C THR A 28 6.88 -7.62 9.05
N PRO A 29 5.88 -8.51 8.94
CA PRO A 29 5.31 -8.88 7.65
C PRO A 29 4.74 -7.65 6.93
N ARG A 30 5.04 -7.53 5.63
CA ARG A 30 4.46 -6.47 4.81
C ARG A 30 2.94 -6.57 4.78
N LYS A 31 2.28 -5.42 4.81
CA LYS A 31 0.82 -5.36 4.71
C LYS A 31 0.40 -5.78 3.30
N LYS A 32 -0.30 -6.90 3.19
CA LYS A 32 -0.93 -7.34 1.95
C LYS A 32 -2.29 -6.64 1.80
N PRO A 33 -2.74 -6.31 0.57
CA PRO A 33 -4.08 -5.77 0.35
C PRO A 33 -5.14 -6.66 1.00
N GLY A 34 -6.07 -6.07 1.75
CA GLY A 34 -7.15 -6.82 2.43
C GLY A 34 -6.74 -7.55 3.71
N GLN A 35 -5.46 -7.58 4.11
CA GLN A 35 -5.03 -8.18 5.38
C GLN A 35 -4.56 -7.12 6.39
N PRO A 36 -4.78 -7.36 7.70
CA PRO A 36 -4.23 -6.51 8.74
C PRO A 36 -2.69 -6.54 8.73
N LYS A 37 -2.06 -5.49 9.26
CA LYS A 37 -0.59 -5.43 9.34
C LYS A 37 -0.11 -6.50 10.33
N GLY A 38 0.86 -7.32 9.91
CA GLY A 38 1.44 -8.36 10.77
C GLY A 38 2.12 -7.78 12.01
N LYS A 39 2.20 -8.60 13.07
CA LYS A 39 2.91 -8.24 14.31
C LYS A 39 4.41 -8.18 14.06
N ALA A 40 5.10 -7.33 14.80
CA ALA A 40 6.56 -7.27 14.78
C ALA A 40 7.17 -8.37 15.65
N ALA A 41 8.24 -8.99 15.17
CA ALA A 41 9.04 -9.95 15.92
C ALA A 41 10.50 -9.47 16.00
N LYS A 42 11.14 -9.70 17.14
CA LYS A 42 12.58 -9.49 17.31
C LYS A 42 13.30 -10.63 16.59
N VAL A 43 14.16 -10.30 15.64
CA VAL A 43 14.91 -11.27 14.83
C VAL A 43 16.29 -11.52 15.42
N ALA A 44 16.97 -10.45 15.84
CA ALA A 44 18.30 -10.53 16.41
C ALA A 44 18.53 -9.40 17.41
N ALA A 45 19.35 -9.68 18.42
CA ALA A 45 19.87 -8.63 19.30
C ALA A 45 21.12 -8.02 18.66
N ALA A 46 21.11 -6.71 18.43
CA ALA A 46 22.28 -6.02 17.89
C ALA A 46 23.06 -5.26 18.99
N GLY A 47 22.42 -4.96 20.13
CA GLY A 47 23.08 -4.38 21.31
C GLY A 47 23.69 -3.00 21.07
N ILE A 48 23.17 -2.25 20.10
CA ILE A 48 23.71 -0.96 19.68
C ILE A 48 22.97 0.22 20.33
N ASP A 49 23.73 1.21 20.77
CA ASP A 49 23.19 2.49 21.22
C ASP A 49 22.78 3.35 20.01
N MET A 50 21.57 3.90 20.07
CA MET A 50 20.93 4.57 18.94
C MET A 50 20.75 6.07 19.19
N ASP A 51 21.45 6.89 18.41
CA ASP A 51 21.23 8.33 18.33
C ASP A 51 20.31 8.66 17.14
N TYR A 52 19.01 8.70 17.43
CA TYR A 52 17.97 9.04 16.46
C TYR A 52 18.00 10.50 16.00
N SER A 53 18.78 11.37 16.64
CA SER A 53 18.87 12.78 16.27
C SER A 53 19.88 12.96 15.13
N LYS A 54 21.03 12.29 15.22
CA LYS A 54 22.13 12.44 14.28
C LYS A 54 22.16 11.37 13.19
N TYR A 55 21.70 10.16 13.46
CA TYR A 55 21.86 9.03 12.54
C TYR A 55 20.55 8.36 12.10
N LEU A 56 20.63 7.68 10.96
CA LEU A 56 19.68 6.70 10.45
C LEU A 56 20.34 5.32 10.56
N TYR A 57 19.64 4.40 11.21
CA TYR A 57 20.06 3.02 11.37
C TYR A 57 19.23 2.13 10.46
N TYR A 58 19.89 1.20 9.77
CA TYR A 58 19.21 0.27 8.85
C TYR A 58 20.01 -1.03 8.71
N LEU A 59 19.32 -2.10 8.30
CA LEU A 59 19.97 -3.33 7.87
C LEU A 59 20.47 -3.13 6.43
N ASP A 60 21.72 -3.46 6.15
CA ASP A 60 22.26 -3.42 4.79
C ASP A 60 21.83 -4.66 3.96
N GLY A 61 22.38 -4.81 2.75
CA GLY A 61 22.08 -5.95 1.87
C GLY A 61 22.68 -7.27 2.37
N ASP A 62 23.79 -7.21 3.12
CA ASP A 62 24.48 -8.36 3.69
C ASP A 62 23.80 -8.85 5.00
N GLY A 63 22.84 -8.09 5.52
CA GLY A 63 22.14 -8.39 6.76
C GLY A 63 22.85 -7.87 8.01
N ASP A 64 23.75 -6.91 7.85
CA ASP A 64 24.49 -6.24 8.92
C ASP A 64 23.81 -4.91 9.29
N VAL A 65 24.01 -4.45 10.53
CA VAL A 65 23.48 -3.14 10.95
C VAL A 65 24.47 -2.05 10.57
N ALA A 66 23.98 -1.09 9.79
CA ALA A 66 24.73 0.08 9.39
C ALA A 66 24.05 1.37 9.87
N ARG A 67 24.87 2.40 10.06
CA ARG A 67 24.41 3.77 10.35
C ARG A 67 24.83 4.73 9.24
N LYS A 68 24.03 5.78 9.06
CA LYS A 68 24.34 6.91 8.17
C LYS A 68 23.90 8.20 8.82
N GLU A 69 24.68 9.28 8.68
CA GLU A 69 24.27 10.59 9.19
C GLU A 69 22.97 11.05 8.51
N ARG A 70 22.02 11.51 9.31
CA ARG A 70 20.74 11.98 8.83
C ARG A 70 20.94 13.37 8.24
N GLN A 71 20.49 13.55 7.00
CA GLN A 71 20.30 14.90 6.49
C GLN A 71 19.06 15.51 7.16
N VAL A 72 19.27 16.23 8.26
CA VAL A 72 18.21 17.00 8.93
C VAL A 72 18.00 18.32 8.19
N GLY A 73 16.77 18.58 7.75
CA GLY A 73 16.44 19.71 6.88
C GLY A 73 16.32 19.26 5.43
N GLY A 74 15.08 19.18 4.94
CA GLY A 74 14.79 18.71 3.59
C GLY A 74 15.55 19.55 2.57
N SER A 75 16.43 18.91 1.79
CA SER A 75 16.90 19.47 0.53
C SER A 75 15.65 19.92 -0.23
N LYS A 76 15.46 21.23 -0.31
CA LYS A 76 14.34 21.86 -1.00
C LYS A 76 14.36 21.26 -2.41
N ARG A 77 13.49 20.28 -2.68
CA ARG A 77 13.38 19.69 -4.01
C ARG A 77 13.13 20.87 -4.92
N LYS A 78 14.10 21.20 -5.77
CA LYS A 78 13.93 22.20 -6.81
C LYS A 78 12.72 21.72 -7.59
N LYS A 79 11.59 22.41 -7.40
CA LYS A 79 10.33 22.10 -8.06
C LYS A 79 10.61 22.38 -9.52
N THR A 80 11.02 21.37 -10.28
CA THR A 80 10.98 21.45 -11.74
C THR A 80 9.52 21.76 -12.06
N LYS A 81 9.30 22.99 -12.52
CA LYS A 81 8.01 23.50 -12.97
C LYS A 81 7.46 22.46 -13.94
N ALA A 82 6.49 21.66 -13.49
CA ALA A 82 5.78 20.76 -14.35
C ALA A 82 5.21 21.61 -15.49
N ALA A 83 5.52 21.24 -16.73
CA ALA A 83 4.92 21.86 -17.90
C ALA A 83 3.39 21.84 -17.73
N PRO A 84 2.69 22.94 -18.07
CA PRO A 84 1.25 23.03 -17.84
C PRO A 84 0.55 21.88 -18.58
N ALA A 85 -0.23 21.10 -17.83
CA ALA A 85 -1.08 20.06 -18.35
C ALA A 85 -1.94 20.64 -19.50
N LYS A 86 -1.82 20.06 -20.69
CA LYS A 86 -2.76 20.34 -21.80
C LYS A 86 -4.15 20.02 -21.27
N LYS A 87 -4.97 21.06 -21.07
CA LYS A 87 -6.40 20.96 -20.80
C LYS A 87 -7.02 20.04 -21.87
N ALA A 88 -7.67 18.96 -21.43
CA ALA A 88 -8.61 18.25 -22.27
C ALA A 88 -9.71 19.24 -22.70
N PRO A 89 -10.05 19.36 -24.00
CA PRO A 89 -11.06 20.30 -24.42
C PRO A 89 -12.45 19.79 -24.03
N ALA A 90 -13.09 20.50 -23.10
CA ALA A 90 -14.53 20.44 -22.94
C ALA A 90 -15.20 21.03 -24.20
N LYS A 91 -15.83 20.17 -24.99
CA LYS A 91 -16.84 20.44 -26.04
C LYS A 91 -17.59 19.11 -26.19
N LYS A 92 -18.92 19.00 -26.21
CA LYS A 92 -19.98 19.92 -26.59
C LYS A 92 -21.30 19.28 -26.13
N ALA A 93 -22.25 20.07 -25.63
CA ALA A 93 -23.61 19.62 -25.42
C ALA A 93 -24.32 19.36 -26.76
N ALA A 94 -25.37 18.53 -26.69
CA ALA A 94 -26.44 18.26 -27.66
C ALA A 94 -26.20 17.19 -28.75
N ALA A 95 -26.90 16.06 -28.60
CA ALA A 95 -27.69 15.44 -29.67
C ALA A 95 -28.77 14.52 -29.05
N LYS A 96 -30.03 14.96 -29.14
CA LYS A 96 -31.21 14.09 -29.02
C LYS A 96 -31.31 13.21 -30.28
N ALA A 97 -31.75 11.95 -30.10
CA ALA A 97 -32.60 11.12 -30.99
C ALA A 97 -32.14 9.64 -31.00
N PRO A 98 -32.97 8.66 -31.40
CA PRO A 98 -34.43 8.51 -31.32
C PRO A 98 -34.86 7.18 -30.67
N ALA A 99 -36.16 7.04 -30.40
CA ALA A 99 -36.79 5.78 -30.00
C ALA A 99 -36.46 4.62 -30.97
N LYS A 100 -36.06 3.46 -30.42
CA LYS A 100 -36.10 2.16 -31.12
C LYS A 100 -36.92 1.16 -30.31
N LYS A 101 -38.11 0.87 -30.84
CA LYS A 101 -38.99 -0.27 -30.53
C LYS A 101 -38.28 -1.61 -30.77
N ALA A 102 -38.50 -2.59 -29.88
CA ALA A 102 -38.89 -3.98 -30.16
C ALA A 102 -38.90 -4.81 -28.85
N PRO A 103 -39.60 -5.96 -28.74
CA PRO A 103 -40.90 -6.34 -29.32
C PRO A 103 -41.85 -6.94 -28.26
N ALA A 104 -43.12 -7.08 -28.64
CA ALA A 104 -44.17 -7.76 -27.86
C ALA A 104 -43.77 -9.18 -27.43
N LYS A 105 -43.90 -9.50 -26.13
CA LYS A 105 -44.03 -10.88 -25.65
C LYS A 105 -45.49 -11.15 -25.29
N LYS A 106 -46.13 -11.89 -26.18
CA LYS A 106 -47.42 -12.58 -26.02
C LYS A 106 -47.43 -13.44 -24.74
N ALA A 107 -48.53 -13.37 -24.00
CA ALA A 107 -49.01 -14.44 -23.11
C ALA A 107 -49.33 -15.71 -23.95
N PRO A 108 -49.39 -16.93 -23.36
CA PRO A 108 -50.65 -17.36 -22.74
C PRO A 108 -50.57 -18.38 -21.57
N ALA A 109 -51.58 -18.29 -20.70
CA ALA A 109 -52.31 -19.34 -19.97
C ALA A 109 -51.57 -20.40 -19.12
N LYS A 110 -51.89 -20.44 -17.81
CA LYS A 110 -52.52 -21.61 -17.13
C LYS A 110 -52.82 -21.37 -15.63
N LYS A 111 -54.11 -21.52 -15.31
CA LYS A 111 -54.76 -22.14 -14.11
C LYS A 111 -54.38 -21.70 -12.68
N ALA A 112 -55.35 -21.01 -12.05
CA ALA A 112 -55.95 -21.20 -10.72
C ALA A 112 -55.07 -21.36 -9.44
N PRO A 113 -55.43 -20.63 -8.37
CA PRO A 113 -55.36 -21.18 -7.01
C PRO A 113 -56.78 -21.40 -6.45
N ALA A 114 -57.13 -22.68 -6.25
CA ALA A 114 -58.25 -23.08 -5.43
C ALA A 114 -57.91 -22.89 -3.93
N LYS A 115 -58.91 -22.45 -3.15
CA LYS A 115 -59.31 -22.87 -1.78
C LYS A 115 -58.16 -23.12 -0.76
N LYS A 116 -58.18 -22.67 0.49
CA LYS A 116 -59.28 -22.50 1.45
C LYS A 116 -58.70 -21.90 2.74
N LYS A 117 -59.49 -21.09 3.44
CA LYS A 117 -59.36 -20.80 4.87
C LYS A 117 -59.38 -22.11 5.70
N LYS A 118 -58.56 -22.17 6.75
CA LYS A 118 -58.93 -22.77 8.06
C LYS A 118 -58.02 -22.23 9.18
N LYS A 119 -58.53 -21.25 9.92
CA LYS A 119 -58.79 -21.38 11.36
C LYS A 119 -60.21 -20.89 11.56
#